data_AF-A0AAW9QHZ3-F1
#
_entry.id   AF-A0AAW9QHZ3-F1
#
_cell.length_a   1.000
_cell.length_b   1.000
_cell.length_c   1.000
_cell.angle_alpha   90.00
_cell.angle_beta   90.00
_cell.angle_gamma   90.00
#
_symmetry.space_group_name_H-M   'P 1'
#
loop_
_entity.id
_entity.type
_entity.pdbx_description
1 polymer ?
#
loop_
_entity_poly.entity_id
_entity_poly.type
_entity_poly.pdbx_seq_one_letter_code
_entity_poly.pdbx_strand_id
1 'polypeptide(L)' 'MKITLPSLPPRNPFATAARRRRAGVHRPGTGAVRQQARRELRRDLDSLRPPSP' A
#
# COMPACT_ATOMS: atom_id res chain seq x y z
N MET A 1 17.64 30.47 17.64
CA MET A 1 16.36 31.14 17.28
C MET A 1 15.25 30.11 17.31
N LYS A 2 14.10 30.42 17.91
CA LYS A 2 12.96 29.50 18.00
C LYS A 2 11.92 29.93 16.97
N ILE A 3 11.71 29.13 15.93
CA ILE A 3 10.70 29.39 14.90
C ILE A 3 9.39 28.81 15.44
N THR A 4 8.44 29.68 15.77
CA THR A 4 7.10 29.29 16.18
C THR A 4 6.19 29.36 14.95
N LEU A 5 5.86 28.20 14.38
CA LEU A 5 4.93 28.13 13.24
C LEU A 5 3.48 28.12 13.76
N PRO A 6 2.61 29.03 13.29
CA PRO A 6 1.20 29.02 13.65
C PRO A 6 0.51 27.81 13.03
N SER A 7 -0.22 27.05 13.84
CA SER A 7 -1.06 25.95 13.35
C SER A 7 -2.37 26.50 12.79
N LEU A 8 -2.34 26.90 11.52
CA LEU A 8 -3.52 27.35 10.80
C LEU A 8 -4.42 26.17 10.41
N PRO A 9 -5.76 26.34 10.40
CA PRO A 9 -6.66 25.33 9.88
C PRO A 9 -6.35 25.07 8.39
N PRO A 10 -6.50 23.82 7.92
CA PRO A 10 -6.28 23.52 6.51
C PRO A 10 -7.30 24.29 5.64
N ARG A 11 -6.84 24.80 4.50
CA ARG A 11 -7.72 25.47 3.52
C ARG A 11 -8.86 24.58 3.04
N ASN A 12 -8.62 23.28 3.01
CA ASN A 12 -9.62 22.28 2.69
C ASN A 12 -10.15 21.65 4.00
N PRO A 13 -11.46 21.79 4.30
CA PRO A 13 -12.05 21.25 5.53
C PRO A 13 -11.98 19.72 5.60
N PHE A 14 -11.87 19.04 4.45
CA PHE A 14 -11.74 17.59 4.38
C PHE A 14 -10.30 17.09 4.46
N ALA A 15 -9.28 17.96 4.45
CA ALA A 15 -7.87 17.53 4.47
C ALA A 15 -7.55 16.69 5.72
N THR A 16 -8.07 17.09 6.88
CA THR A 16 -7.89 16.36 8.14
C THR A 16 -8.58 15.01 8.09
N ALA A 17 -9.80 14.95 7.56
CA ALA A 17 -10.55 13.71 7.39
C ALA A 17 -9.93 12.78 6.34
N ALA A 18 -9.39 13.32 5.25
CA ALA A 18 -8.69 12.58 4.20
C ALA A 18 -7.33 12.05 4.70
N ARG A 19 -6.60 12.82 5.50
CA ARG A 19 -5.36 12.36 6.15
C ARG A 19 -5.62 11.29 7.21
N ARG A 20 -6.72 11.44 7.96
CA ARG A 20 -7.18 10.48 8.98
C ARG A 20 -7.89 9.27 8.39
N ARG A 21 -8.43 9.38 7.18
CA ARG A 21 -8.65 8.24 6.30
C ARG A 21 -7.27 7.66 6.06
N ARG A 22 -6.87 6.77 6.97
CA ARG A 22 -6.09 5.59 6.60
C ARG A 22 -6.75 5.15 5.31
N ALA A 23 -6.05 5.19 4.17
CA ALA A 23 -6.52 4.49 2.98
C ALA A 23 -6.86 3.09 3.50
N GLY A 24 -8.15 2.81 3.68
CA GLY A 24 -8.63 1.92 4.75
C GLY A 24 -7.80 0.66 4.68
N VAL A 25 -6.99 0.41 5.74
CA VAL A 25 -5.81 -0.50 5.80
C VAL A 25 -5.71 -1.16 4.45
N HIS A 26 -4.91 -0.71 3.46
CA HIS A 26 -4.90 -1.23 2.08
C HIS A 26 -5.04 -2.75 2.05
N ARG A 27 -6.26 -3.24 2.26
CA ARG A 27 -6.46 -4.62 2.70
C ARG A 27 -6.57 -5.23 1.35
N PRO A 28 -5.58 -6.02 0.94
CA PRO A 28 -5.63 -6.60 -0.37
C PRO A 28 -7.02 -7.23 -0.48
N GLY A 29 -7.83 -6.69 -1.40
CA GLY A 29 -9.14 -7.26 -1.66
C GLY A 29 -8.93 -8.73 -2.02
N THR A 30 -9.99 -9.53 -1.97
CA THR A 30 -9.90 -10.95 -2.35
C THR A 30 -9.19 -11.15 -3.69
N GLY A 31 -9.39 -10.25 -4.66
CA GLY A 31 -8.65 -10.22 -5.92
C GLY A 31 -7.14 -9.99 -5.78
N ALA A 32 -6.71 -9.05 -4.93
CA ALA A 32 -5.29 -8.77 -4.70
C ALA A 32 -4.60 -9.92 -3.96
N VAL A 33 -5.29 -10.57 -3.01
CA VAL A 33 -4.79 -11.79 -2.33
C VAL A 33 -4.59 -12.92 -3.35
N ARG A 34 -5.57 -13.15 -4.24
CA ARG A 34 -5.45 -14.16 -5.30
C ARG A 34 -4.28 -13.88 -6.26
N GLN A 35 -4.10 -12.62 -6.65
CA GLN A 35 -2.98 -12.24 -7.52
C GLN A 35 -1.63 -12.48 -6.83
N GLN A 36 -1.53 -12.16 -5.54
CA GLN A 36 -0.33 -12.40 -4.75
C GLN A 36 0.00 -13.89 -4.68
N ALA A 37 -0.98 -14.74 -4.29
CA ALA A 37 -0.79 -16.19 -4.22
C ALA A 37 -0.40 -16.80 -5.57
N ARG A 38 -0.98 -16.32 -6.68
CA ARG A 38 -0.59 -16.77 -8.03
C ARG A 38 0.85 -16.42 -8.37
N ARG A 39 1.33 -15.23 -7.97
CA ARG A 39 2.72 -14.80 -8.22
C ARG A 39 3.70 -15.62 -7.40
N GLU A 40 3.37 -15.90 -6.15
CA GLU A 40 4.16 -16.76 -5.26
C GLU A 40 4.29 -18.17 -5.84
N LEU A 41 3.16 -18.81 -6.19
CA LEU A 41 3.18 -20.13 -6.82
C LEU A 41 4.02 -20.16 -8.10
N ARG A 42 3.93 -19.12 -8.94
CA ARG A 42 4.72 -19.06 -10.18
C ARG A 42 6.23 -19.02 -9.89
N ARG A 43 6.65 -18.22 -8.90
CA ARG A 43 8.06 -18.15 -8.50
C ARG A 43 8.57 -19.50 -8.01
N ASP A 44 7.77 -20.20 -7.21
CA ASP A 44 8.13 -21.51 -6.69
C ASP A 44 8.32 -22.52 -7.84
N LEU A 45 7.36 -22.57 -8.78
CA LEU A 45 7.47 -23.42 -9.97
C LEU A 45 8.67 -23.06 -10.86
N ASP A 46 8.93 -21.76 -11.06
CA ASP A 46 10.07 -21.30 -11.85
C ASP A 46 11.40 -21.68 -11.17
N SER A 47 11.47 -21.64 -9.83
CA SER A 47 12.67 -22.05 -9.07
C SER A 47 12.94 -23.56 -9.11
N LEU A 48 11.88 -24.37 -9.20
CA LEU A 48 11.98 -25.84 -9.28
C LEU A 48 12.24 -26.32 -10.71
N ARG A 49 12.09 -25.45 -11.71
CA ARG A 49 12.24 -25.82 -13.10
C ARG A 49 13.74 -25.99 -13.42
N PRO A 50 14.18 -27.17 -13.88
CA PRO A 50 15.54 -27.34 -14.34
C PRO A 50 15.78 -26.45 -15.56
N PRO A 51 17.00 -25.90 -15.74
CA PRO A 51 17.33 -25.14 -16.94
C PRO A 51 17.11 -26.02 -18.16
N SER A 52 16.33 -25.53 -19.12
CA SER A 52 16.18 -26.19 -20.41
C SER A 52 17.53 -26.15 -21.16
N PRO A 53 17.91 -27.23 -21.87
CA PRO A 53 19.11 -27.26 -22.69
C PRO A 53 19.07 -26.23 -23.83
#